data_AF-A0A0S7YUV8-F1
#
_entry.id   AF-A0A0S7YUV8-F1
#
_cell.length_a   1.000
_cell.length_b   1.000
_cell.length_c   1.000
_cell.angle_alpha   90.00
_cell.angle_beta   90.00
_cell.angle_gamma   90.00
#
_symmetry.space_group_name_H-M   'P 1'
#
loop_
_entity.id
_entity.type
_entity.pdbx_description
1 polymer ?
#
loop_
_entity_poly.entity_id
_entity_poly.type
_entity_poly.pdbx_seq_one_letter_code
_entity_poly.pdbx_strand_id
1 'polypeptide(L)'
;MNHAGRGRSRGNGRSGAPVKGFFRQQEERMAVRLLTWQYQRLKMALPGEQEMQRRATQLVDDAHRIAKQRGRNVMAIVKEMVEDIKKK
;
A
#
# COMPACT_ATOMS: atom_id res chain seq x y z
N MET A 1 -22.29 -32.24 5.37
CA MET A 1 -21.62 -31.25 6.25
C MET A 1 -20.41 -30.70 5.50
N ASN A 2 -20.46 -29.45 5.03
CA ASN A 2 -19.36 -28.80 4.32
C ASN A 2 -18.56 -27.94 5.30
N HIS A 3 -17.34 -28.36 5.66
CA HIS A 3 -16.44 -27.56 6.46
C HIS A 3 -15.53 -26.70 5.56
N ALA A 4 -15.72 -25.40 5.72
CA ALA A 4 -14.98 -24.33 5.06
C ALA A 4 -13.51 -24.28 5.48
N GLY A 5 -12.72 -23.66 4.61
CA GLY A 5 -11.27 -23.69 4.60
C GLY A 5 -10.57 -23.06 5.80
N ARG A 6 -9.26 -23.31 5.86
CA ARG A 6 -8.27 -22.42 6.46
C ARG A 6 -6.88 -22.75 5.91
N GLY A 7 -6.62 -22.31 4.68
CA GLY A 7 -5.27 -22.23 4.13
C GLY A 7 -4.49 -21.15 4.87
N ARG A 8 -3.72 -21.55 5.89
CA ARG A 8 -2.88 -20.65 6.69
C ARG A 8 -1.54 -20.49 5.97
N SER A 9 -1.51 -19.59 4.98
CA SER A 9 -0.29 -19.29 4.22
C SER A 9 0.68 -18.49 5.10
N ARG A 10 1.68 -19.19 5.64
CA ARG A 10 2.83 -18.60 6.33
C ARG A 10 3.82 -18.08 5.27
N GLY A 11 3.64 -16.83 4.85
CA GLY A 11 4.63 -16.13 4.03
C GLY A 11 5.77 -15.58 4.90
N ASN A 12 6.84 -16.33 5.07
CA ASN A 12 8.12 -15.82 5.59
C ASN A 12 8.88 -15.19 4.41
N GLY A 13 8.93 -13.86 4.35
CA GLY A 13 9.56 -13.11 3.28
C GLY A 13 10.32 -11.92 3.86
N ARG A 14 11.51 -12.18 4.40
CA ARG A 14 12.52 -11.14 4.59
C ARG A 14 12.87 -10.59 3.21
N SER A 15 12.41 -9.38 2.89
CA SER A 15 12.90 -8.62 1.73
C SER A 15 13.32 -7.25 2.22
N GLY A 16 14.58 -6.91 1.92
CA GLY A 16 15.32 -5.79 2.47
C GLY A 16 14.59 -4.47 2.38
N ALA A 17 14.51 -3.78 3.51
CA ALA A 17 14.15 -2.38 3.55
C ALA A 17 15.24 -1.58 2.81
N PRO A 18 14.91 -0.82 1.74
CA PRO A 18 15.83 0.18 1.24
C PRO A 18 15.97 1.28 2.30
N VAL A 19 17.14 1.35 2.93
CA VAL A 19 17.53 2.47 3.78
C VAL A 19 17.40 3.78 2.99
N LYS A 20 16.42 4.64 3.32
CA LYS A 20 16.36 6.07 2.90
C LYS A 20 15.22 6.85 3.59
N GLY A 21 15.61 7.88 4.36
CA GLY A 21 14.82 9.07 4.73
C GLY A 21 13.71 8.90 5.78
N PHE A 22 13.82 9.61 6.91
CA PHE A 22 12.77 9.69 7.95
C PHE A 22 11.38 10.10 7.40
N PHE A 23 11.35 10.92 6.34
CA PHE A 23 10.12 11.33 5.68
C PHE A 23 9.45 10.19 4.91
N ARG A 24 10.22 9.42 4.12
CA ARG A 24 9.69 8.30 3.32
C ARG A 24 9.04 7.22 4.17
N GLN A 25 9.61 6.89 5.33
CA GLN A 25 9.00 5.90 6.24
C GLN A 25 7.64 6.36 6.79
N GLN A 26 7.45 7.66 7.05
CA GLN A 26 6.14 8.16 7.48
C GLN A 26 5.13 8.10 6.35
N GLU A 27 5.56 8.44 5.13
CA GLU A 27 4.73 8.37 3.95
C GLU A 27 4.28 6.94 3.65
N GLU A 28 5.18 5.96 3.75
CA GLU A 28 4.87 4.54 3.59
C GLU A 28 3.87 4.06 4.65
N ARG A 29 4.06 4.41 5.93
CA ARG A 29 3.11 4.04 7.00
C ARG A 29 1.72 4.65 6.76
N MET A 30 1.65 5.88 6.28
CA MET A 30 0.38 6.50 5.91
C MET A 30 -0.25 5.83 4.70
N ALA A 31 0.54 5.50 3.67
CA ALA A 31 0.07 4.77 2.49
C ALA A 31 -0.48 3.38 2.84
N VAL A 32 0.16 2.63 3.76
CA VAL A 32 -0.37 1.36 4.27
C VAL A 32 -1.73 1.56 4.96
N ARG A 33 -1.87 2.58 5.81
CA ARG A 33 -3.14 2.88 6.50
C ARG A 33 -4.25 3.26 5.52
N LEU A 34 -3.92 4.10 4.54
CA LEU A 34 -4.84 4.52 3.48
C LEU A 34 -5.29 3.35 2.62
N LEU A 35 -4.36 2.49 2.19
CA LEU A 35 -4.67 1.25 1.49
C LEU A 35 -5.56 0.36 2.35
N THR A 36 -5.23 0.17 3.62
CA THR A 36 -6.00 -0.70 4.53
C THR A 36 -7.45 -0.22 4.63
N TRP A 37 -7.62 1.07 4.89
CA TRP A 37 -8.94 1.71 4.95
C TRP A 37 -9.69 1.58 3.62
N GLN A 38 -9.03 1.78 2.48
CA GLN A 38 -9.67 1.65 1.17
C GLN A 38 -10.14 0.22 0.91
N TYR A 39 -9.34 -0.80 1.22
CA TYR A 39 -9.74 -2.21 1.06
C TYR A 39 -10.93 -2.56 1.95
N GLN A 40 -10.93 -2.07 3.21
CA GLN A 40 -12.06 -2.23 4.12
C GLN A 40 -13.32 -1.52 3.60
N ARG A 41 -13.19 -0.28 3.10
CA ARG A 41 -14.28 0.50 2.50
C ARG A 41 -14.87 -0.20 1.28
N LEU A 42 -14.04 -0.86 0.49
CA LEU A 42 -14.42 -1.63 -0.69
C LEU A 42 -14.90 -3.06 -0.36
N LYS A 43 -14.89 -3.46 0.92
CA LYS A 43 -15.17 -4.84 1.38
C LYS A 43 -14.31 -5.89 0.63
N MET A 44 -13.10 -5.51 0.22
CA MET A 44 -12.15 -6.40 -0.45
C MET A 44 -11.30 -7.13 0.59
N ALA A 45 -10.83 -8.32 0.23
CA ALA A 45 -9.88 -9.05 1.06
C ALA A 45 -8.56 -8.26 1.16
N LEU A 46 -8.14 -7.97 2.39
CA LEU A 46 -6.86 -7.33 2.65
C LEU A 46 -5.73 -8.26 2.20
N PRO A 47 -4.82 -7.80 1.32
CA PRO A 47 -3.64 -8.56 0.99
C PRO A 47 -2.77 -8.71 2.25
N GLY A 48 -1.90 -9.72 2.26
CA GLY A 48 -1.00 -9.96 3.39
C GLY A 48 -0.14 -8.73 3.70
N GLU A 49 0.30 -8.60 4.95
CA GLU A 49 1.04 -7.42 5.43
C GLU A 49 2.25 -7.04 4.54
N GLN A 50 3.03 -8.02 4.08
CA GLN A 50 4.15 -7.77 3.16
C GLN A 50 3.71 -7.21 1.81
N GLU A 51 2.59 -7.71 1.29
CA GLU A 51 2.03 -7.24 0.03
C GLU A 51 1.45 -5.84 0.18
N MET A 52 0.83 -5.54 1.32
CA MET A 52 0.41 -4.18 1.68
C MET A 52 1.59 -3.23 1.78
N GLN A 53 2.69 -3.64 2.43
CA GLN A 53 3.90 -2.84 2.54
C GLN A 53 4.53 -2.59 1.16
N ARG A 54 4.64 -3.64 0.32
CA ARG A 54 5.16 -3.51 -1.06
C ARG A 54 4.32 -2.54 -1.88
N ARG A 55 2.99 -2.67 -1.83
CA ARG A 55 2.06 -1.76 -2.52
C ARG A 55 2.20 -0.33 -2.01
N ALA A 56 2.33 -0.14 -0.70
CA ALA A 56 2.53 1.18 -0.11
C ALA A 56 3.86 1.82 -0.54
N THR A 57 4.96 1.07 -0.52
CA THR A 57 6.27 1.54 -1.00
C THR A 57 6.20 1.92 -2.48
N GLN A 58 5.62 1.08 -3.33
CA GLN A 58 5.44 1.39 -4.75
C GLN A 58 4.60 2.65 -4.97
N LEU A 59 3.50 2.79 -4.22
CA LEU A 59 2.59 3.93 -4.30
C LEU A 59 3.28 5.24 -3.91
N VAL A 60 4.10 5.21 -2.86
CA VAL A 60 4.90 6.36 -2.43
C VAL A 60 5.98 6.70 -3.47
N ASP A 61 6.68 5.70 -4.00
CA ASP A 61 7.71 5.93 -5.03
C ASP A 61 7.14 6.53 -6.32
N ASP A 62 5.99 6.04 -6.79
CA ASP A 62 5.27 6.60 -7.92
C ASP A 62 4.78 8.02 -7.64
N ALA A 63 4.25 8.26 -6.43
CA ALA A 63 3.83 9.59 -6.01
C ALA A 63 5.00 10.58 -5.96
N HIS A 64 6.18 10.17 -5.49
CA HIS A 64 7.41 10.98 -5.55
C HIS A 64 7.82 11.29 -6.99
N ARG A 65 7.72 10.30 -7.90
CA ARG A 65 8.02 10.50 -9.32
C ARG A 65 7.08 11.51 -9.97
N ILE A 66 5.78 11.42 -9.69
CA ILE A 66 4.76 12.35 -10.21
C ILE A 66 4.92 13.74 -9.58
N ALA A 67 5.18 13.80 -8.28
CA ALA A 67 5.46 15.05 -7.54
C ALA A 67 6.64 15.80 -8.16
N LYS A 68 7.72 15.08 -8.47
CA LYS A 68 8.90 15.65 -9.13
C LYS A 68 8.60 16.20 -10.53
N GLN A 69 7.69 15.56 -11.27
CA GLN A 69 7.34 15.98 -12.64
C GLN A 69 6.32 17.13 -12.67
N ARG A 70 5.40 17.18 -11.70
CA ARG A 70 4.23 18.08 -11.71
C ARG A 70 4.25 19.15 -10.62
N GLY A 71 5.22 19.11 -9.70
CA GLY A 71 5.29 20.00 -8.54
C GLY A 71 4.15 19.82 -7.53
N ARG A 72 3.51 18.64 -7.49
CA ARG A 72 2.36 18.35 -6.60
C ARG A 72 2.82 17.68 -5.30
N ASN A 73 2.03 17.82 -4.24
CA ASN A 73 2.28 17.16 -2.94
C ASN A 73 2.12 15.64 -3.05
N VAL A 74 3.10 14.89 -2.53
CA VAL A 74 3.15 13.41 -2.57
C VAL A 74 1.89 12.78 -1.95
N MET A 75 1.41 13.29 -0.81
CA MET A 75 0.22 12.75 -0.14
C MET A 75 -1.06 12.95 -0.94
N ALA A 76 -1.18 14.07 -1.68
CA ALA A 76 -2.32 14.29 -2.55
C ALA A 76 -2.35 13.26 -3.69
N ILE A 77 -1.18 12.96 -4.27
CA ILE A 77 -1.06 11.95 -5.34
C ILE A 77 -1.33 10.54 -4.80
N VAL A 78 -0.74 10.18 -3.64
CA VAL A 78 -1.00 8.92 -2.94
C VAL A 78 -2.50 8.69 -2.74
N LYS A 79 -3.23 9.71 -2.28
CA LYS A 79 -4.68 9.63 -2.09
C LYS A 79 -5.41 9.39 -3.42
N GLU A 80 -5.11 10.18 -4.46
CA GLU A 80 -5.71 10.01 -5.80
C GLU A 80 -5.48 8.59 -6.33
N MET A 81 -4.27 8.06 -6.22
CA MET A 81 -3.91 6.72 -6.66
C MET A 81 -4.67 5.63 -5.90
N VAL A 82 -4.83 5.77 -4.57
CA VAL A 82 -5.60 4.82 -3.74
C VAL A 82 -7.09 4.86 -4.05
N GLU A 83 -7.64 6.04 -4.33
CA GLU A 83 -9.04 6.18 -4.71
C GLU A 83 -9.33 5.53 -6.07
N ASP A 84 -8.36 5.51 -6.98
CA ASP A 84 -8.49 4.89 -8.31
C ASP A 84 -8.51 3.35 -8.26
N ILE A 85 -8.04 2.71 -7.18
CA ILE A 85 -8.08 1.24 -6.99
C ILE A 85 -9.51 0.66 -7.17
N LYS A 86 -10.56 1.47 -6.96
CA LYS A 86 -11.96 1.04 -7.14
C LYS A 86 -12.38 0.87 -8.61
N LYS A 87 -11.69 1.49 -9.58
CA LYS A 87 -12.16 1.57 -10.96
C LYS A 87 -11.83 0.34 -11.83
N LYS A 88 -11.30 -0.73 -11.27
CA LYS A 88 -10.90 -1.93 -12.02
C LYS A 88 -11.58 -3.19 -11.53
#